data_AF-A0A3D6DW84-F1
#
_entry.id   AF-A0A3D6DW84-F1
#
_cell.length_a   1.000
_cell.length_b   1.000
_cell.length_c   1.000
_cell.angle_alpha   90.00
_cell.angle_beta   90.00
_cell.angle_gamma   90.00
#
_symmetry.space_group_name_H-M   'P 1'
#
loop_
_entity.id
_entity.type
_entity.pdbx_description
1 polymer ?
#
loop_
_entity_poly.entity_id
_entity_poly.type
_entity_poly.pdbx_seq_one_letter_code
_entity_poly.pdbx_strand_id
1 'polypeptide(L)' 'MVSTLPETGFLRLSQIIGNEKSTPPIPAIIPVKKSCWWSGVKSGRFPKPVKLGPRVTCVFHTNIVSA' A
#
# COMPACT_ATOMS: atom_id res chain seq x y z
N MET A 1 -19.19 7.87 3.17
CA MET A 1 -18.32 9.03 3.48
C MET A 1 -17.00 8.83 2.75
N VAL A 2 -16.57 9.80 1.94
CA VAL A 2 -15.30 9.77 1.20
C VAL A 2 -14.20 10.24 2.14
N SER A 3 -13.31 9.33 2.53
CA SER A 3 -12.06 9.67 3.20
C SER A 3 -11.08 10.22 2.17
N THR A 4 -10.94 11.54 2.11
CA THR A 4 -9.87 12.22 1.36
C THR A 4 -8.51 11.78 1.90
N LEU A 5 -7.82 10.91 1.17
CA LEU A 5 -6.45 10.54 1.48
C LEU A 5 -5.54 11.75 1.24
N PRO A 6 -4.59 12.06 2.15
CA PRO A 6 -3.65 13.15 1.96
C PRO A 6 -2.76 12.91 0.74
N GLU A 7 -2.34 13.99 0.08
CA GLU A 7 -1.61 14.02 -1.19
C GLU A 7 -0.26 13.27 -1.15
N THR A 8 0.34 13.16 0.04
CA THR A 8 1.50 12.32 0.31
C THR A 8 1.36 11.65 1.67
N GLY A 9 1.81 10.39 1.76
CA GLY A 9 1.75 9.64 3.02
C GLY A 9 2.38 8.27 2.96
N PHE A 10 2.53 7.66 4.13
CA PHE A 10 3.00 6.29 4.28
C PHE A 10 1.80 5.36 4.44
N LEU A 11 1.67 4.38 3.54
CA LEU A 11 0.62 3.38 3.63
C LEU A 11 1.19 2.03 4.06
N ARG A 12 0.40 1.30 4.86
CA ARG A 12 0.70 -0.10 5.16
C ARG A 12 0.33 -0.97 3.97
N LEU A 13 1.01 -2.11 3.85
CA LEU A 13 0.74 -3.07 2.78
C LEU A 13 -0.74 -3.48 2.71
N SER A 14 -1.38 -3.74 3.85
CA SER A 14 -2.80 -4.14 3.91
C SER A 14 -3.76 -3.07 3.39
N GLN A 15 -3.37 -1.79 3.39
CA GLN A 15 -4.16 -0.70 2.82
C GLN A 15 -4.02 -0.64 1.29
N ILE A 16 -2.97 -1.23 0.74
CA ILE A 16 -2.66 -1.17 -0.68
C ILE A 16 -3.26 -2.36 -1.40
N ILE A 17 -2.99 -3.56 -0.89
CA ILE A 17 -3.55 -4.81 -1.46
C ILE A 17 -5.00 -5.05 -1.01
N GLY A 18 -5.50 -4.22 -0.09
CA GLY A 18 -6.80 -4.37 0.54
C GLY A 18 -6.83 -5.48 1.59
N ASN A 19 -7.82 -5.40 2.45
CA ASN A 19 -8.12 -6.44 3.43
C ASN A 19 -9.63 -6.53 3.65
N GLU A 20 -10.26 -7.46 2.94
CA GLU A 20 -11.68 -7.80 3.08
C GLU A 20 -12.01 -8.40 4.46
N LYS A 21 -11.02 -8.99 5.14
CA LYS A 21 -11.20 -9.58 6.47
C LYS A 21 -11.08 -8.56 7.61
N SER A 22 -10.73 -7.31 7.31
CA SER A 22 -10.67 -6.25 8.31
C SER A 22 -12.08 -5.70 8.58
N THR A 23 -12.34 -5.28 9.80
CA THR A 23 -13.60 -4.58 10.15
C THR A 23 -13.24 -3.15 10.56
N PRO A 24 -13.58 -2.12 9.78
CA PRO A 24 -14.27 -2.13 8.47
C PRO A 24 -13.40 -2.67 7.31
N PRO A 25 -14.00 -3.18 6.23
CA PRO A 25 -13.28 -3.73 5.09
C PRO A 25 -12.46 -2.65 4.41
N ILE A 26 -11.19 -2.95 4.14
CA ILE A 26 -10.26 -2.00 3.53
C ILE A 26 -10.22 -2.30 2.03
N PRO A 27 -10.72 -1.41 1.16
CA PRO A 27 -10.66 -1.59 -0.28
C PRO A 27 -9.20 -1.58 -0.75
N ALA A 28 -8.88 -2.41 -1.73
CA ALA A 28 -7.55 -2.44 -2.34
C ALA A 28 -7.36 -1.23 -3.25
N ILE A 29 -6.28 -0.47 -3.04
CA ILE A 29 -5.85 0.58 -3.97
C ILE A 29 -5.25 -0.07 -5.22
N ILE A 30 -4.46 -1.13 -5.02
CA ILE A 30 -3.85 -1.92 -6.09
C ILE A 30 -4.28 -3.38 -5.87
N PRO A 31 -5.19 -3.92 -6.69
CA PRO A 31 -5.78 -5.25 -6.48
C PRO A 31 -4.81 -6.38 -6.88
N VAL A 32 -3.66 -6.44 -6.21
CA VAL A 32 -2.66 -7.50 -6.36
C VAL A 32 -2.52 -8.26 -5.06
N LYS A 33 -2.19 -9.56 -5.14
CA LYS A 33 -1.90 -10.34 -3.94
C LYS A 33 -0.57 -9.92 -3.31
N LYS A 34 -0.44 -10.14 -2.00
CA LYS A 34 0.78 -9.88 -1.21
C LYS A 34 2.05 -10.41 -1.88
N SER A 35 2.01 -11.62 -2.45
CA SER A 35 3.14 -12.24 -3.15
C SER A 35 3.57 -11.45 -4.38
N CYS A 36 2.62 -11.03 -5.22
CA CYS A 36 2.88 -10.20 -6.40
C CYS A 36 3.51 -8.86 -6.00
N TRP A 37 3.03 -8.25 -4.91
CA TRP A 37 3.61 -7.01 -4.38
C TRP A 37 5.09 -7.19 -4.01
N TRP A 38 5.44 -8.19 -3.21
CA TRP A 38 6.84 -8.41 -2.82
C TRP A 38 7.74 -8.78 -4.01
N SER A 39 7.23 -9.56 -4.97
CA SER A 39 7.95 -9.86 -6.21
C SER A 39 8.21 -8.59 -7.01
N GLY A 40 7.21 -7.72 -7.18
CA GLY A 40 7.40 -6.47 -7.92
C GLY A 40 8.27 -5.45 -7.18
N VAL A 41 8.29 -5.44 -5.84
CA VAL A 41 9.26 -4.65 -5.06
C VAL A 41 10.69 -5.14 -5.32
N LYS A 42 10.89 -6.46 -5.38
CA LYS A 42 12.20 -7.06 -5.70
C LYS A 42 12.63 -6.76 -7.13
N SER A 43 11.69 -6.80 -8.07
CA SER A 43 11.92 -6.50 -9.49
C SER A 43 12.00 -4.99 -9.80
N GLY A 44 11.76 -4.11 -8.83
CA GLY A 44 11.77 -2.65 -9.03
C GLY A 44 10.52 -2.05 -9.69
N ARG A 45 9.44 -2.84 -9.83
CA ARG A 45 8.15 -2.41 -10.39
C ARG A 45 7.25 -1.70 -9.37
N PHE A 46 7.45 -1.95 -8.07
CA PHE A 46 6.73 -1.30 -6.98
C PHE A 46 7.68 -0.47 -6.11
N PRO A 47 7.19 0.58 -5.43
CA PRO A 47 8.01 1.44 -4.59
C PRO A 47 8.65 0.63 -3.45
N LYS A 48 9.92 0.93 -3.17
CA LYS A 48 10.65 0.27 -2.09
C LYS A 48 10.01 0.62 -0.74
N PRO A 49 9.88 -0.36 0.17
CA PRO A 49 9.41 -0.10 1.51
C PRO A 49 10.40 0.76 2.30
N VAL A 50 9.88 1.73 3.03
CA VAL A 50 10.60 2.57 3.99
C VAL A 50 10.30 2.05 5.40
N LYS A 51 11.34 1.90 6.21
CA LYS A 51 11.18 1.54 7.63
C LYS A 51 10.86 2.80 8.43
N LEU A 52 9.67 2.87 9.01
CA LEU A 52 9.27 3.97 9.90
C LEU A 52 9.61 3.69 11.37
N GLY A 53 9.83 2.43 11.73
CA GLY A 53 10.15 2.00 13.09
C GLY A 53 10.25 0.48 13.21
N PRO A 54 10.53 -0.05 14.40
CA PRO A 54 10.59 -1.49 14.63
C PRO A 54 9.24 -2.13 14.27
N ARG A 55 9.26 -3.08 13.33
CA ARG A 55 8.09 -3.79 12.74
C ARG A 55 7.13 -2.93 11.88
N VAL A 56 7.45 -1.68 11.58
CA VAL A 56 6.62 -0.82 10.71
C VAL A 56 7.29 -0.62 9.36
N THR A 57 6.87 -1.44 8.41
CA THR A 57 7.26 -1.33 7.00
C THR A 57 6.14 -0.63 6.25
N CYS A 58 6.37 0.61 5.83
CA CYS A 58 5.41 1.36 5.02
C CYS A 58 5.97 1.56 3.62
N VAL A 59 5.11 1.61 2.61
CA VAL A 59 5.54 1.98 1.26
C VAL A 59 5.07 3.40 0.97
N PHE A 60 5.89 4.14 0.24
CA PHE A 60 5.66 5.55 -0.08
C PHE A 60 4.48 5.67 -1.05
N HIS A 61 3.45 6.41 -0.67
CA HIS A 61 2.35 6.81 -1.55
C HIS A 61 2.65 8.22 -2.07
N THR A 62 3.36 8.30 -3.19
CA THR A 62 3.31 9.48 -4.05
C THR A 62 2.69 9.01 -5.36
N ASN A 63 1.48 9.50 -5.65
CA ASN A 63 0.81 9.34 -6.95
C ASN A 63 0.75 7.92 -7.55
N ILE A 64 -0.06 7.04 -6.97
CA ILE A 64 -0.47 5.78 -7.64
C ILE A 64 -1.76 5.92 -8.46
N VAL A 65 -2.33 7.13 -8.54
CA VAL A 65 -3.59 7.43 -9.24
C VAL A 65 -3.40 8.18 -10.57
N SER A 66 -2.15 8.41 -10.99
CA SER A 66 -1.85 9.15 -12.23
C SER A 66 -1.06 8.26 -13.19
N ALA A 67 -1.79 7.41 -13.91
CA ALA A 67 -1.37 6.82 -15.19
C ALA A 67 -2.63 6.49 -16.01
#